data_AF-A0AAE8IST8-F1
#
_entry.id   AF-A0AAE8IST8-F1
#
_cell.length_a   1.000
_cell.length_b   1.000
_cell.length_c   1.000
_cell.angle_alpha   90.00
_cell.angle_beta   90.00
_cell.angle_gamma   90.00
#
_symmetry.space_group_name_H-M   'P 1'
#
loop_
_entity.id
_entity.type
_entity.pdbx_description
1 polymer ?
#
loop_
_entity_poly.entity_id
_entity_poly.type
_entity_poly.pdbx_seq_one_letter_code
_entity_poly.pdbx_strand_id
1 'polypeptide(L)'
;MSDMKHLKVVDDKWKGYTGALGIAEFKDGISVYPLPRHIRDRMAAAMNFVEVDTDGNEQPAGAAHRMIREYAERAAPITELARQTDGEKNAEIAASQVELAKTPVVLSRFELEAVASKGGIKGLREIGNKWNVKHRAIPTLIEMILDAQDKAVAKTKKPEAPVEPVVDPADPAEDDVMAQIAAEKAARDAEILAAEQRQAAEAAEFLAAEKGKEEALKDAAASGDLAAAVSTDETPQE
;
A
#
# COMPACT_ATOMS: atom_id res chain seq x y z
N MET A 1 -19.66 -5.00 -29.76
CA MET A 1 -20.81 -5.29 -30.62
C MET A 1 -21.69 -6.29 -29.89
N SER A 2 -22.98 -6.00 -29.73
CA SER A 2 -23.89 -6.87 -28.97
C SER A 2 -23.99 -8.24 -29.63
N ASP A 3 -23.62 -9.29 -28.90
CA ASP A 3 -23.76 -10.68 -29.31
C ASP A 3 -25.26 -11.04 -29.40
N MET A 4 -25.82 -10.90 -30.60
CA MET A 4 -27.22 -11.09 -30.95
C MET A 4 -27.36 -12.44 -31.64
N LYS A 5 -28.03 -13.41 -31.01
CA LYS A 5 -28.22 -14.76 -31.58
C LYS A 5 -29.67 -15.19 -31.49
N HIS A 6 -30.07 -16.14 -32.32
CA HIS A 6 -31.40 -16.74 -32.24
C HIS A 6 -31.44 -17.79 -31.13
N LEU A 7 -32.62 -18.07 -30.60
CA LEU A 7 -32.85 -19.19 -29.67
C LEU A 7 -33.66 -20.27 -30.37
N LYS A 8 -33.26 -21.52 -30.17
CA LYS A 8 -33.96 -22.71 -30.62
C LYS A 8 -34.32 -23.58 -29.42
N VAL A 9 -35.56 -24.06 -29.37
CA VAL A 9 -36.04 -24.93 -28.31
C VAL A 9 -35.46 -26.33 -28.48
N VAL A 10 -34.91 -26.91 -27.41
CA VAL A 10 -34.32 -28.26 -27.43
C VAL A 10 -35.36 -29.35 -27.15
N ASP A 11 -36.34 -29.05 -26.31
CA ASP A 11 -37.31 -30.04 -25.85
C ASP A 11 -38.19 -30.55 -27.00
N ASP A 12 -38.22 -31.88 -27.19
CA ASP A 12 -38.95 -32.53 -28.30
C ASP A 12 -40.44 -32.18 -28.34
N LYS A 13 -41.06 -31.93 -27.17
CA LYS A 13 -42.47 -31.54 -27.06
C LYS A 13 -42.76 -30.15 -27.61
N TRP A 14 -41.74 -29.29 -27.73
CA TRP A 14 -41.85 -27.87 -28.08
C TRP A 14 -41.09 -27.50 -29.35
N LYS A 15 -40.47 -28.48 -30.03
CA LYS A 15 -39.65 -28.29 -31.22
C LYS A 15 -40.38 -27.65 -32.41
N GLY A 16 -41.71 -27.78 -32.49
CA GLY A 16 -42.55 -27.14 -33.50
C GLY A 16 -43.37 -25.96 -32.99
N TYR A 17 -43.09 -25.47 -31.78
CA TYR A 17 -43.90 -24.43 -31.17
C TYR A 17 -43.81 -23.14 -31.99
N THR A 18 -44.99 -22.59 -32.28
CA THR A 18 -45.14 -21.30 -32.97
C THR A 18 -46.05 -20.41 -32.14
N GLY A 19 -45.54 -19.26 -31.74
CA GLY A 19 -46.25 -18.33 -30.85
C GLY A 19 -45.31 -17.53 -29.95
N ALA A 20 -45.90 -16.73 -29.07
CA ALA A 20 -45.16 -15.94 -28.08
C ALA A 20 -44.80 -16.80 -26.87
N LEU A 21 -43.50 -16.93 -26.61
CA LEU A 21 -42.97 -17.57 -25.40
C LEU A 21 -42.22 -16.51 -24.59
N GLY A 22 -42.86 -16.07 -23.50
CA GLY A 22 -42.33 -14.98 -22.67
C GLY A 22 -42.25 -13.67 -23.45
N ILE A 23 -41.03 -13.17 -23.64
CA ILE A 23 -40.74 -11.88 -24.31
C ILE A 23 -40.30 -12.03 -25.78
N ALA A 24 -40.26 -13.26 -26.29
CA ALA A 24 -39.81 -13.56 -27.64
C ALA A 24 -40.87 -14.36 -28.42
N GLU A 25 -40.97 -14.08 -29.71
CA GLU A 25 -41.83 -14.83 -30.64
C GLU A 25 -41.02 -15.95 -31.30
N PHE A 26 -41.63 -17.13 -31.38
CA PHE A 26 -41.04 -18.32 -31.98
C PHE A 26 -41.86 -18.78 -33.18
N LYS A 27 -41.18 -19.31 -34.18
CA LYS A 27 -41.74 -20.00 -35.34
C LYS A 27 -40.97 -21.29 -35.54
N ASP A 28 -41.68 -22.41 -35.59
CA ASP A 28 -41.09 -23.75 -35.72
C ASP A 28 -39.98 -24.02 -34.69
N GLY A 29 -40.19 -23.56 -33.44
CA GLY A 29 -39.25 -23.73 -32.34
C GLY A 29 -38.02 -22.82 -32.38
N ILE A 30 -37.91 -21.87 -33.32
CA ILE A 30 -36.80 -20.91 -33.43
C ILE A 30 -37.31 -19.48 -33.24
N SER A 31 -36.57 -18.64 -32.54
CA SER A 31 -36.94 -17.23 -32.33
C SER A 31 -36.94 -16.46 -33.65
N VAL A 32 -37.99 -15.68 -33.89
CA VAL A 32 -38.14 -14.88 -35.13
C VAL A 32 -37.07 -13.80 -35.23
N TYR A 33 -36.79 -13.14 -34.11
CA TYR A 33 -35.79 -12.09 -34.01
C TYR A 33 -34.56 -12.59 -33.22
N PRO A 34 -33.36 -12.08 -33.53
CA PRO A 34 -32.19 -12.34 -32.72
C PRO A 34 -32.32 -11.60 -31.40
N LEU A 35 -31.92 -12.27 -30.31
CA LEU A 35 -32.13 -11.80 -28.95
C LEU A 35 -30.81 -11.40 -28.29
N PRO A 36 -30.80 -10.31 -27.49
CA PRO A 36 -29.64 -9.93 -26.71
C PRO A 36 -29.39 -10.96 -25.60
N ARG A 37 -28.11 -11.09 -25.21
CA ARG A 37 -27.63 -12.07 -24.22
C ARG A 37 -28.51 -12.19 -22.97
N HIS A 38 -28.86 -11.07 -22.33
CA HIS A 38 -29.64 -11.09 -21.09
C HIS A 38 -31.05 -11.69 -21.25
N ILE A 39 -31.67 -11.55 -22.42
CA ILE A 39 -32.96 -12.17 -22.72
C ILE A 39 -32.76 -13.68 -22.93
N ARG A 40 -31.73 -14.06 -23.67
CA ARG A 40 -31.36 -15.47 -23.91
C ARG A 40 -31.15 -16.23 -22.61
N ASP A 41 -30.47 -15.61 -21.65
CA ASP A 41 -30.25 -16.20 -20.33
C ASP A 41 -31.50 -16.35 -19.49
N ARG A 42 -32.34 -15.32 -19.50
CA ARG A 42 -33.57 -15.34 -18.74
C ARG A 42 -34.52 -16.41 -19.24
N MET A 43 -34.58 -16.60 -20.55
CA MET A 43 -35.33 -17.69 -21.19
C MET A 43 -34.73 -19.06 -20.85
N ALA A 44 -33.40 -19.19 -20.96
CA ALA A 44 -32.66 -20.41 -20.64
C ALA A 44 -32.72 -20.82 -19.15
N ALA A 45 -33.07 -19.90 -18.25
CA ALA A 45 -33.31 -20.23 -16.85
C ALA A 45 -34.63 -21.01 -16.63
N ALA A 46 -35.59 -20.91 -17.55
CA ALA A 46 -36.89 -21.56 -17.44
C ALA A 46 -37.01 -22.84 -18.27
N MET A 47 -36.36 -22.91 -19.43
CA MET A 47 -36.38 -24.05 -20.34
C MET A 47 -35.02 -24.24 -21.02
N ASN A 48 -34.78 -25.43 -21.57
CA ASN A 48 -33.56 -25.73 -22.31
C ASN A 48 -33.63 -25.14 -23.72
N PHE A 49 -32.71 -24.23 -24.03
CA PHE A 49 -32.55 -23.65 -25.36
C PHE A 49 -31.13 -23.81 -25.87
N VAL A 50 -30.99 -23.70 -27.19
CA VAL A 50 -29.73 -23.59 -27.91
C VAL A 50 -29.68 -22.23 -28.61
N GLU A 51 -28.59 -21.51 -28.43
CA GLU A 51 -28.27 -20.30 -29.16
C GLU A 51 -27.75 -20.68 -30.55
N VAL A 52 -28.33 -20.09 -31.60
CA VAL A 52 -27.92 -20.28 -32.98
C VAL A 52 -27.30 -19.00 -33.49
N ASP A 53 -26.01 -19.06 -33.84
CA ASP A 53 -25.27 -17.95 -34.42
C ASP A 53 -25.65 -17.69 -35.88
N THR A 54 -25.22 -16.54 -36.41
CA THR A 54 -25.38 -16.19 -37.84
C THR A 54 -24.72 -17.19 -38.78
N ASP A 55 -23.65 -17.86 -38.33
CA ASP A 55 -22.95 -18.93 -39.06
C ASP A 55 -23.62 -20.32 -38.90
N GLY A 56 -24.77 -20.40 -38.22
CA GLY A 56 -25.47 -21.66 -37.96
C GLY A 56 -24.85 -22.51 -36.85
N ASN A 57 -23.86 -21.98 -36.11
CA ASN A 57 -23.26 -22.67 -34.97
C ASN A 57 -24.24 -22.72 -33.81
N GLU A 58 -24.54 -23.94 -33.36
CA GLU A 58 -25.44 -24.23 -32.25
C GLU A 58 -24.64 -24.36 -30.94
N GLN A 59 -25.03 -23.61 -29.91
CA GLN A 59 -24.42 -23.65 -28.57
C GLN A 59 -25.49 -23.69 -27.48
N PRO A 60 -25.29 -24.43 -26.38
CA PRO A 60 -26.25 -24.43 -25.27
C PRO A 60 -26.44 -23.01 -24.70
N ALA A 61 -27.70 -22.60 -24.54
CA ALA A 61 -28.04 -21.29 -24.00
C ALA A 61 -27.97 -21.28 -22.47
N GLY A 62 -27.68 -20.11 -21.91
CA GLY A 62 -27.83 -19.85 -20.48
C GLY A 62 -26.53 -19.58 -19.72
N ALA A 63 -26.70 -18.94 -18.57
CA ALA A 63 -25.58 -18.51 -17.73
C ALA A 63 -24.69 -19.67 -17.28
N ALA A 64 -25.28 -20.81 -16.88
CA ALA A 64 -24.54 -21.97 -16.40
C ALA A 64 -23.60 -22.55 -17.48
N HIS A 65 -24.11 -22.78 -18.70
CA HIS A 65 -23.30 -23.28 -19.80
C HIS A 65 -22.20 -22.31 -20.22
N ARG A 66 -22.48 -21.00 -20.16
CA ARG A 66 -21.46 -19.99 -20.46
C ARG A 66 -20.43 -19.84 -19.36
N MET A 67 -20.76 -20.00 -18.08
CA MET A 67 -19.74 -20.01 -17.02
C MET A 67 -18.73 -21.15 -17.25
N ILE A 68 -19.19 -22.31 -17.71
CA ILE A 68 -18.31 -23.44 -18.06
C ILE A 68 -17.42 -23.10 -19.27
N ARG A 69 -18.00 -22.49 -20.31
CA ARG A 69 -17.26 -22.10 -21.53
C ARG A 69 -16.27 -20.97 -21.28
N GLU A 70 -16.71 -19.89 -20.64
CA GLU A 70 -15.90 -18.71 -20.32
C GLU A 70 -14.78 -19.06 -19.32
N TYR A 71 -14.96 -20.09 -18.50
CA TYR A 71 -13.87 -20.62 -17.67
C TYR A 71 -12.71 -21.15 -18.53
N ALA A 72 -13.01 -21.83 -19.63
CA ALA A 72 -12.00 -22.33 -20.56
C ALA A 72 -11.37 -21.22 -21.42
N GLU A 73 -12.10 -20.12 -21.66
CA GLU A 73 -11.63 -18.95 -22.41
C GLU A 73 -10.92 -17.90 -21.53
N ARG A 74 -10.83 -18.12 -20.21
CA ARG A 74 -10.26 -17.16 -19.28
C ARG A 74 -8.80 -16.90 -19.65
N ALA A 75 -8.45 -15.61 -19.76
CA ALA A 75 -7.09 -15.18 -20.08
C ALA A 75 -6.08 -15.89 -19.17
N ALA A 76 -4.99 -16.37 -19.77
CA ALA A 76 -3.90 -16.98 -19.03
C ALA A 76 -3.51 -16.06 -17.87
N PRO A 77 -3.28 -16.61 -16.66
CA PRO A 77 -2.88 -15.80 -15.53
C PRO A 77 -1.65 -15.00 -15.93
N ILE A 78 -1.72 -13.68 -15.72
CA ILE A 78 -0.57 -12.80 -15.92
C ILE A 78 0.54 -13.40 -15.05
N THR A 79 1.61 -13.85 -15.71
CA THR A 79 2.79 -14.38 -15.06
C THR A 79 3.25 -13.41 -13.99
N GLU A 80 3.69 -13.95 -12.85
CA GLU A 80 4.04 -13.18 -11.64
C GLU A 80 4.83 -11.91 -12.00
N LEU A 81 4.28 -10.76 -11.59
CA LEU A 81 4.96 -9.49 -11.74
C LEU A 81 6.29 -9.57 -11.00
N ALA A 82 7.38 -9.28 -11.71
CA ALA A 82 8.71 -9.30 -11.12
C ALA A 82 8.72 -8.38 -9.89
N ARG A 83 9.17 -8.92 -8.75
CA ARG A 83 9.35 -8.12 -7.54
C ARG A 83 10.46 -7.11 -7.82
N GLN A 84 10.23 -5.86 -7.41
CA GLN A 84 11.25 -4.82 -7.40
C GLN A 84 12.46 -5.34 -6.64
N THR A 85 13.64 -5.22 -7.25
CA THR A 85 14.89 -5.61 -6.63
C THR A 85 15.28 -4.61 -5.54
N ASP A 86 16.06 -5.04 -4.55
CA ASP A 86 16.57 -4.13 -3.51
C ASP A 86 17.40 -2.99 -4.10
N GLY A 87 18.06 -3.22 -5.24
CA GLY A 87 18.79 -2.19 -5.99
C GLY A 87 17.89 -1.10 -6.55
N GLU A 88 16.76 -1.46 -7.15
CA GLU A 88 15.77 -0.51 -7.67
C GLU A 88 15.08 0.25 -6.54
N LYS A 89 14.77 -0.42 -5.44
CA LYS A 89 14.21 0.21 -4.24
C LYS A 89 15.16 1.24 -3.65
N ASN A 90 16.45 0.92 -3.55
CA ASN A 90 17.46 1.83 -3.05
C ASN A 90 17.70 3.01 -4.01
N ALA A 91 17.63 2.79 -5.32
CA ALA A 91 17.72 3.86 -6.31
C ALA A 91 16.54 4.83 -6.24
N GLU A 92 15.32 4.33 -6.00
CA GLU A 92 14.12 5.14 -5.80
C GLU A 92 14.19 5.95 -4.50
N ILE A 93 14.67 5.34 -3.41
CA ILE A 93 14.90 6.05 -2.14
C ILE A 93 15.96 7.14 -2.32
N ALA A 94 17.07 6.86 -3.00
CA ALA A 94 18.10 7.85 -3.27
C ALA A 94 17.56 9.01 -4.14
N ALA A 95 16.80 8.71 -5.18
CA ALA A 95 16.19 9.72 -6.05
C ALA A 95 15.21 10.62 -5.27
N SER A 96 14.36 10.04 -4.42
CA SER A 96 13.44 10.81 -3.59
C SER A 96 14.18 11.70 -2.58
N GLN A 97 15.26 11.22 -1.97
CA GLN A 97 16.09 12.04 -1.07
C GLN A 97 16.75 13.22 -1.79
N VAL A 98 17.19 13.05 -3.04
CA VAL A 98 17.75 14.14 -3.84
C VAL A 98 16.69 15.17 -4.20
N GLU A 99 15.45 14.76 -4.49
CA GLU A 99 14.34 15.71 -4.70
C GLU A 99 13.98 16.47 -3.42
N LEU A 100 13.93 15.80 -2.27
CA LEU A 100 13.72 16.47 -0.98
C LEU A 100 14.88 17.40 -0.58
N ALA A 101 16.10 17.12 -1.04
CA ALA A 101 17.28 17.94 -0.77
C ALA A 101 17.36 19.22 -1.62
N LYS A 102 16.57 19.34 -2.70
CA LYS A 102 16.48 20.58 -3.48
C LYS A 102 15.84 21.66 -2.61
N THR A 103 16.68 22.53 -2.08
CA THR A 103 16.25 23.60 -1.19
C THR A 103 15.45 24.64 -1.98
N PRO A 104 14.24 25.01 -1.54
CA PRO A 104 13.49 26.08 -2.19
C PRO A 104 14.25 27.41 -2.11
N VAL A 105 13.89 28.36 -2.98
CA VAL A 105 14.50 29.70 -3.02
C VAL A 105 14.42 30.36 -1.64
N VAL A 106 15.57 30.77 -1.12
CA VAL A 106 15.70 31.53 0.13
C VAL A 106 15.31 32.99 -0.14
N LEU A 107 14.46 33.55 0.71
CA LEU A 107 13.93 34.90 0.58
C LEU A 107 14.27 35.70 1.83
N SER A 108 14.70 36.94 1.64
CA SER A 108 14.97 37.84 2.77
C SER A 108 13.68 38.24 3.49
N ARG A 109 13.81 38.68 4.75
CA ARG A 109 12.67 39.20 5.54
C ARG A 109 11.90 40.30 4.81
N PHE A 110 12.62 41.22 4.16
CA PHE A 110 12.02 42.33 3.42
C PHE A 110 11.16 41.84 2.25
N GLU A 111 11.60 40.79 1.55
CA GLU A 111 10.83 40.20 0.44
C GLU A 111 9.58 39.48 0.95
N LEU A 112 9.67 38.78 2.09
CA LEU A 112 8.51 38.13 2.73
C LEU A 112 7.48 39.15 3.20
N GLU A 113 7.93 40.27 3.77
CA GLU A 113 7.06 41.39 4.16
C GLU A 113 6.41 42.04 2.93
N ALA A 114 7.16 42.25 1.84
CA ALA A 114 6.62 42.77 0.59
C ALA A 114 5.58 41.84 -0.06
N VAL A 115 5.79 40.52 0.01
CA VAL A 115 4.79 39.52 -0.44
C VAL A 115 3.55 39.54 0.45
N ALA A 116 3.73 39.70 1.77
CA ALA A 116 2.63 39.85 2.71
C ALA A 116 1.80 41.11 2.43
N SER A 117 2.45 42.24 2.10
CA SER A 117 1.76 43.48 1.77
C SER A 117 0.98 43.40 0.46
N LYS A 118 1.48 42.66 -0.55
CA LYS A 118 0.83 42.53 -1.87
C LYS A 118 -0.23 41.42 -1.93
N GLY A 119 0.05 40.27 -1.32
CA GLY A 119 -0.75 39.04 -1.43
C GLY A 119 -1.40 38.59 -0.12
N GLY A 120 -1.23 39.35 0.96
CA GLY A 120 -1.71 39.00 2.29
C GLY A 120 -1.13 37.69 2.81
N ILE A 121 -1.85 37.06 3.74
CA ILE A 121 -1.46 35.77 4.30
C ILE A 121 -1.48 34.63 3.26
N LYS A 122 -2.22 34.77 2.16
CA LYS A 122 -2.31 33.73 1.12
C LYS A 122 -0.97 33.56 0.41
N GLY A 123 -0.32 34.67 0.02
CA GLY A 123 1.01 34.63 -0.60
C GLY A 123 2.08 34.05 0.33
N LEU A 124 2.04 34.40 1.62
CA LEU A 124 2.93 33.81 2.62
C LEU A 124 2.68 32.31 2.85
N ARG A 125 1.43 31.83 2.75
CA ARG A 125 1.13 30.39 2.85
C ARG A 125 1.67 29.60 1.67
N GLU A 126 1.64 30.17 0.47
CA GLU A 126 2.22 29.52 -0.72
C GLU A 126 3.73 29.33 -0.58
N ILE A 127 4.43 30.32 -0.01
CA ILE A 127 5.85 30.22 0.32
C ILE A 127 6.06 29.25 1.49
N GLY A 128 5.29 29.39 2.58
CA GLY A 128 5.36 28.52 3.75
C GLY A 128 5.15 27.04 3.41
N ASN A 129 4.25 26.72 2.49
CA ASN A 129 4.03 25.34 2.02
C ASN A 129 5.28 24.74 1.37
N LYS A 130 6.09 25.53 0.65
CA LYS A 130 7.38 25.06 0.08
C LYS A 130 8.40 24.70 1.17
N TRP A 131 8.30 25.35 2.32
CA TRP A 131 9.12 25.11 3.50
C TRP A 131 8.44 24.18 4.53
N ASN A 132 7.26 23.64 4.19
CA ASN A 132 6.40 22.85 5.09
C ASN A 132 6.03 23.54 6.43
N VAL A 133 5.90 24.88 6.40
CA VAL A 133 5.55 25.72 7.54
C VAL A 133 4.13 26.27 7.38
N LYS A 134 3.30 26.17 8.43
CA LYS A 134 1.91 26.63 8.44
C LYS A 134 1.57 27.40 9.71
N HIS A 135 1.07 28.62 9.58
CA HIS A 135 0.57 29.40 10.72
C HIS A 135 -0.58 30.34 10.34
N ARG A 136 -1.29 30.92 11.32
CA ARG A 136 -2.44 31.83 11.12
C ARG A 136 -2.10 33.33 11.19
N ALA A 137 -1.06 33.71 11.90
CA ALA A 137 -0.56 35.08 11.99
C ALA A 137 0.59 35.33 10.99
N ILE A 138 0.60 36.52 10.38
CA ILE A 138 1.62 36.94 9.39
C ILE A 138 3.02 37.05 10.01
N PRO A 139 3.23 37.75 11.15
CA PRO A 139 4.58 37.95 11.69
C PRO A 139 5.25 36.62 12.07
N THR A 140 4.52 35.74 12.75
CA THR A 140 5.05 34.44 13.17
C THR A 140 5.26 33.49 11.98
N LEU A 141 4.45 33.61 10.92
CA LEU A 141 4.69 32.84 9.69
C LEU A 141 5.98 33.26 8.99
N ILE A 142 6.32 34.55 9.01
CA ILE A 142 7.58 35.06 8.46
C ILE A 142 8.77 34.53 9.28
N GLU A 143 8.70 34.60 10.61
CA GLU A 143 9.75 34.07 11.50
C GLU A 143 9.97 32.57 11.28
N MET A 144 8.90 31.78 11.22
CA MET A 144 9.03 30.34 10.98
C MET A 144 9.60 30.00 9.60
N ILE A 145 9.33 30.81 8.57
CA ILE A 145 9.91 30.64 7.23
C ILE A 145 11.41 30.97 7.27
N LEU A 146 11.82 32.05 7.94
CA LEU A 146 13.23 32.41 8.10
C LEU A 146 13.98 31.34 8.90
N ASP A 147 13.43 30.84 10.00
CA ASP A 147 14.02 29.74 10.76
C ASP A 147 14.19 28.47 9.91
N ALA A 148 13.21 28.15 9.05
CA ALA A 148 13.29 27.01 8.15
C ALA A 148 14.36 27.20 7.07
N GLN A 149 14.49 28.41 6.54
CA GLN A 149 15.55 28.79 5.61
C GLN A 149 16.94 28.69 6.26
N ASP A 150 17.11 29.25 7.46
CA ASP A 150 18.37 29.23 8.19
C ASP A 150 18.79 27.81 8.58
N LYS A 151 17.83 26.96 8.99
CA LYS A 151 18.09 25.53 9.25
C LYS A 151 18.53 24.79 8.00
N ALA A 152 17.95 25.10 6.84
CA ALA A 152 18.33 24.47 5.57
C ALA A 152 19.69 24.95 5.07
N VAL A 153 20.00 26.24 5.23
CA VAL A 153 21.32 26.83 4.94
C VAL A 153 22.39 26.28 5.91
N ALA A 154 22.08 26.12 7.20
CA ALA A 154 22.99 25.52 8.18
C ALA A 154 23.24 24.03 7.89
N LYS A 155 22.23 23.30 7.41
CA LYS A 155 22.37 21.89 7.02
C LYS A 155 23.23 21.71 5.76
N THR A 156 23.25 22.71 4.87
CA THR A 156 24.15 22.75 3.70
C THR A 156 25.55 23.31 4.04
N LYS A 157 25.69 24.13 5.09
CA LYS A 157 26.98 24.65 5.60
C LYS A 157 27.68 23.76 6.63
N LYS A 158 27.05 22.66 7.10
CA LYS A 158 27.73 21.70 7.98
C LYS A 158 29.00 21.22 7.25
N PRO A 159 30.19 21.36 7.85
CA PRO A 159 31.44 21.33 7.11
C PRO A 159 31.58 19.98 6.40
N GLU A 160 31.67 20.05 5.08
CA GLU A 160 32.46 19.16 4.28
C GLU A 160 33.81 19.00 5.00
N ALA A 161 34.19 17.75 5.27
CA ALA A 161 35.51 17.44 5.81
C ALA A 161 36.58 18.17 4.98
N PRO A 162 37.68 18.63 5.59
CA PRO A 162 38.66 19.47 4.88
C PRO A 162 39.13 18.73 3.64
N VAL A 163 38.95 19.37 2.49
CA VAL A 163 39.64 19.01 1.25
C VAL A 163 41.13 19.01 1.58
N GLU A 164 41.78 17.85 1.41
CA GLU A 164 43.21 17.65 1.59
C GLU A 164 43.99 18.82 0.96
N PRO A 165 44.69 19.66 1.74
CA PRO A 165 45.74 20.46 1.17
C PRO A 165 46.92 19.52 0.89
N VAL A 166 47.41 19.66 -0.34
CA VAL A 166 48.67 19.11 -0.83
C VAL A 166 49.74 19.10 0.27
N VAL A 167 50.33 17.92 0.43
CA VAL A 167 51.47 17.56 1.28
C VAL A 167 52.57 18.62 1.31
N ASP A 168 52.94 19.09 2.50
CA ASP A 168 54.33 19.18 2.97
C ASP A 168 54.37 19.32 4.52
N PRO A 169 55.46 18.90 5.19
CA PRO A 169 55.37 18.12 6.43
C PRO A 169 55.62 18.90 7.73
N ALA A 170 55.21 18.23 8.83
CA ALA A 170 55.64 18.35 10.23
C ALA A 170 54.74 19.14 11.19
N ASP A 171 53.94 18.41 11.98
CA ASP A 171 53.91 18.60 13.45
C ASP A 171 53.33 17.36 14.18
N PRO A 172 53.91 16.87 15.30
CA PRO A 172 53.62 15.57 15.89
C PRO A 172 52.57 15.61 17.02
N ALA A 173 51.36 16.12 16.76
CA ALA A 173 50.34 16.32 17.80
C ALA A 173 48.93 15.76 17.48
N GLU A 174 48.78 14.85 16.53
CA GLU A 174 47.46 14.34 16.09
C GLU A 174 47.06 12.95 16.63
N ASP A 175 47.98 12.23 17.30
CA ASP A 175 47.70 10.85 17.77
C ASP A 175 46.74 10.79 18.98
N ASP A 176 46.65 11.85 19.79
CA ASP A 176 45.84 11.84 21.04
C ASP A 176 44.34 12.10 20.77
N VAL A 177 44.01 12.84 19.71
CA VAL A 177 42.61 13.19 19.38
C VAL A 177 41.92 12.02 18.67
N MET A 178 42.63 11.29 17.82
CA MET A 178 42.09 10.10 17.14
C MET A 178 41.87 8.93 18.11
N ALA A 179 42.72 8.79 19.13
CA ALA A 179 42.54 7.79 20.19
C ALA A 179 41.31 8.07 21.06
N GLN A 180 41.02 9.34 21.38
CA GLN A 180 39.84 9.74 22.16
C GLN A 180 38.53 9.51 21.40
N ILE A 181 38.49 9.82 20.11
CA ILE A 181 37.30 9.60 19.26
C ILE A 181 37.02 8.10 19.08
N ALA A 182 38.07 7.28 18.92
CA ALA A 182 37.92 5.83 18.85
C ALA A 182 37.42 5.21 20.16
N ALA A 183 37.90 5.71 21.31
CA ALA A 183 37.48 5.26 22.63
C ALA A 183 36.01 5.61 22.93
N GLU A 184 35.56 6.82 22.57
CA GLU A 184 34.18 7.25 22.78
C GLU A 184 33.19 6.46 21.89
N LYS A 185 33.60 6.13 20.65
CA LYS A 185 32.80 5.29 19.76
C LYS A 185 32.68 3.86 20.28
N ALA A 186 33.78 3.27 20.74
CA ALA A 186 33.78 1.93 21.32
C ALA A 186 32.91 1.84 22.60
N ALA A 187 32.89 2.91 23.41
CA ALA A 187 32.03 2.97 24.59
C ALA A 187 30.53 3.02 24.24
N ARG A 188 30.14 3.81 23.22
CA ARG A 188 28.75 3.85 22.73
C ARG A 188 28.29 2.54 22.13
N ASP A 189 29.15 1.89 21.34
CA ASP A 189 28.81 0.61 20.69
C ASP A 189 28.63 -0.50 21.75
N ALA A 190 29.43 -0.48 22.84
CA ALA A 190 29.27 -1.41 23.96
C ALA A 190 27.98 -1.17 24.77
N GLU A 191 27.56 0.09 24.94
CA GLU A 191 26.32 0.43 25.65
C GLU A 191 25.08 -0.03 24.87
N ILE A 192 25.10 0.12 23.54
CA ILE A 192 24.02 -0.34 22.65
C ILE A 192 23.89 -1.87 22.72
N LEU A 193 25.01 -2.60 22.63
CA LEU A 193 25.00 -4.06 22.70
C LEU A 193 24.48 -4.56 24.07
N ALA A 194 24.82 -3.87 25.16
CA ALA A 194 24.33 -4.21 26.49
C ALA A 194 22.82 -3.93 26.64
N ALA A 195 22.31 -2.88 26.00
CA ALA A 195 20.88 -2.57 25.99
C ALA A 195 20.08 -3.62 25.19
N GLU A 196 20.59 -4.05 24.03
CA GLU A 196 19.96 -5.10 23.22
C GLU A 196 19.92 -6.45 23.96
N GLN A 197 20.99 -6.80 24.68
CA GLN A 197 21.01 -8.03 25.49
C GLN A 197 20.03 -7.99 26.66
N ARG A 198 19.81 -6.82 27.28
CA ARG A 198 18.79 -6.65 28.33
C ARG A 198 17.38 -6.80 27.77
N GLN A 199 17.08 -6.17 26.63
CA GLN A 199 15.78 -6.31 25.98
C GLN A 199 15.52 -7.76 25.54
N ALA A 200 16.54 -8.45 25.03
CA ALA A 200 16.43 -9.86 24.68
C ALA A 200 16.19 -10.76 25.91
N ALA A 201 16.81 -10.46 27.06
CA ALA A 201 16.58 -11.18 28.30
C ALA A 201 15.16 -10.96 28.86
N GLU A 202 14.67 -9.71 28.86
CA GLU A 202 13.30 -9.38 29.28
C GLU A 202 12.25 -10.04 28.38
N ALA A 203 12.47 -10.04 27.06
CA ALA A 203 11.58 -10.72 26.11
C ALA A 203 11.57 -12.24 26.30
N ALA A 204 12.72 -12.84 26.62
CA ALA A 204 12.82 -14.27 26.90
C ALA A 204 12.12 -14.65 28.21
N GLU A 205 12.22 -13.81 29.24
CA GLU A 205 11.53 -14.00 30.52
C GLU A 205 10.00 -13.90 30.37
N PHE A 206 9.52 -12.94 29.58
CA PHE A 206 8.09 -12.82 29.26
C PHE A 206 7.54 -14.06 28.53
N LEU A 207 8.25 -14.56 27.53
CA LEU A 207 7.88 -15.77 26.80
C LEU A 207 7.90 -17.03 27.69
N ALA A 208 8.83 -17.12 28.64
CA ALA A 208 8.87 -18.21 29.60
C ALA A 208 7.67 -18.15 30.57
N ALA A 209 7.29 -16.96 31.03
CA ALA A 209 6.13 -16.76 31.88
C ALA A 209 4.81 -17.12 31.16
N GLU A 210 4.69 -16.78 29.88
CA GLU A 210 3.51 -17.09 29.08
C GLU A 210 3.34 -18.60 28.85
N LYS A 211 4.44 -19.31 28.55
CA LYS A 211 4.43 -20.78 28.45
C LYS A 211 4.05 -21.46 29.76
N GLY A 212 4.55 -20.96 30.89
CA GLY A 212 4.18 -21.48 32.22
C GLY A 212 2.69 -21.31 32.51
N LYS A 213 2.09 -20.18 32.10
CA LYS A 213 0.64 -19.98 32.20
C LYS A 213 -0.14 -20.94 31.30
N GLU A 214 0.32 -21.18 30.08
CA GLU A 214 -0.34 -22.09 29.13
C GLU A 214 -0.30 -23.55 29.60
N GLU A 215 0.83 -24.00 30.18
CA GLU A 215 0.96 -25.34 30.77
C GLU A 215 0.07 -25.49 32.01
N ALA A 216 0.04 -24.51 32.90
CA ALA A 216 -0.87 -24.52 34.06
C ALA A 216 -2.35 -24.58 33.66
N LEU A 217 -2.73 -23.90 32.56
CA LEU A 217 -4.09 -23.92 32.03
C LEU A 217 -4.45 -25.27 31.41
N LYS A 218 -3.50 -25.94 30.74
CA LYS A 218 -3.66 -27.30 30.22
C LYS A 218 -3.80 -28.33 31.34
N ASP A 219 -3.02 -28.21 32.41
CA ASP A 219 -3.08 -29.11 33.57
C ASP A 219 -4.40 -28.94 34.35
N ALA A 220 -4.88 -27.70 34.51
CA ALA A 220 -6.20 -27.41 35.11
C ALA A 220 -7.36 -27.95 34.26
N ALA A 221 -7.26 -27.86 32.93
CA ALA A 221 -8.25 -28.45 32.02
C ALA A 221 -8.26 -29.99 32.08
N ALA A 222 -7.10 -30.62 32.28
CA ALA A 222 -6.98 -32.07 32.40
C ALA A 222 -7.49 -32.63 33.74
N SER A 223 -7.40 -31.85 34.83
CA SER A 223 -7.86 -32.26 36.16
C SER A 223 -9.36 -32.02 36.40
N GLY A 224 -10.05 -31.30 35.50
CA GLY A 224 -11.49 -31.05 35.58
C GLY A 224 -11.90 -29.96 36.59
N ASP A 225 -10.94 -29.22 37.16
CA ASP A 225 -11.17 -28.13 38.09
C ASP A 225 -11.37 -26.79 37.35
N LEU A 226 -12.57 -26.61 36.80
CA LEU A 226 -12.96 -25.44 36.00
C LEU A 226 -12.91 -24.11 36.78
N ALA A 227 -12.85 -24.12 38.12
CA ALA A 227 -12.77 -22.91 38.92
C ALA A 227 -11.38 -22.25 38.86
N ALA A 228 -10.31 -23.03 38.66
CA ALA A 228 -8.94 -22.51 38.52
C ALA A 228 -8.67 -21.91 37.13
N ALA A 229 -9.38 -22.36 36.09
CA ALA A 229 -9.16 -21.94 34.70
C ALA A 229 -9.70 -20.53 34.37
N VAL A 230 -10.60 -19.99 35.20
CA VAL A 230 -11.25 -18.69 34.96
C VAL A 230 -10.61 -17.55 35.77
N SER A 231 -9.73 -17.86 36.74
CA SER A 231 -9.20 -16.87 37.69
C SER A 231 -7.89 -16.18 37.25
N THR A 232 -7.33 -16.49 36.08
CA THR A 232 -6.02 -15.95 35.65
C THR A 232 -6.09 -14.69 34.78
N ASP A 233 -7.29 -14.18 34.50
CA ASP A 233 -7.50 -12.93 33.75
C ASP A 233 -7.63 -11.72 34.71
N GLU A 234 -6.61 -11.49 35.53
CA GLU A 234 -6.41 -10.18 36.16
C GLU A 234 -5.67 -9.28 35.17
N THR A 235 -6.44 -8.66 34.26
CA THR A 235 -5.99 -7.48 33.52
C THR A 235 -5.71 -6.35 34.53
N PRO A 236 -4.48 -5.80 34.61
CA PRO A 236 -4.24 -4.58 35.35
C PRO A 236 -4.93 -3.43 34.61
N GLN A 237 -5.95 -2.84 35.23
CA GLN A 237 -6.46 -1.54 34.80
C GLN A 237 -5.50 -0.46 35.32
N GLU A 238 -4.73 0.14 34.41
CA GLU A 238 -4.21 1.51 34.56
C GLU A 238 -4.94 2.44 33.58
#